data_AF-A0A6A2G087-F1
#
_entry.id   AF-A0A6A2G087-F1
#
_cell.length_a   1.000
_cell.length_b   1.000
_cell.length_c   1.000
_cell.angle_alpha   90.00
_cell.angle_beta   90.00
_cell.angle_gamma   90.00
#
_symmetry.space_group_name_H-M   'P 1'
#
loop_
_entity.id
_entity.type
_entity.pdbx_description
1 polymer ?
#
loop_
_entity_poly.entity_id
_entity_poly.type
_entity_poly.pdbx_seq_one_letter_code
_entity_poly.pdbx_strand_id
1 'polypeptide(L)'
;MSHVEYKDKDTYLYENAQEKLYHVESHGTSEIWRTFWILTAITVVDIILYFVLPASMGRNILFIGLGLVKAVLIVGFFMHLKHERTSLILSVVVPTMFIVFFVAWMLYEGNFWSTFNS
;
A
#
# COMPACT_ATOMS: atom_id res chain seq x y z
N MET A 1 -14.41 24.17 50.73
CA MET A 1 -14.13 25.26 49.77
C MET A 1 -13.34 24.64 48.63
N SER A 2 -13.99 24.39 47.48
CA SER A 2 -13.32 23.81 46.31
C SER A 2 -12.35 24.85 45.76
N HIS A 3 -11.06 24.55 45.82
CA HIS A 3 -10.03 25.39 45.24
C HIS A 3 -10.29 25.47 43.73
N VAL A 4 -10.87 26.58 43.29
CA VAL A 4 -10.96 26.90 41.87
C VAL A 4 -9.56 27.37 41.50
N GLU A 5 -8.78 26.45 40.95
CA GLU A 5 -7.45 26.72 40.44
C GLU A 5 -7.59 27.70 39.27
N TYR A 6 -7.27 28.97 39.51
CA TYR A 6 -7.27 29.99 38.47
C TYR A 6 -6.06 29.73 37.58
N LYS A 7 -6.29 28.93 36.53
CA LYS A 7 -5.30 28.72 35.47
C LYS A 7 -5.00 30.07 34.82
N ASP A 8 -3.72 30.37 34.61
CA ASP A 8 -3.32 31.63 34.00
C ASP A 8 -3.73 31.70 32.51
N LYS A 9 -3.89 32.91 31.95
CA LYS A 9 -4.30 33.14 30.56
C LYS A 9 -3.46 32.30 29.61
N ASP A 10 -2.14 32.37 29.75
CA ASP A 10 -1.18 31.69 28.90
C ASP A 10 -1.44 30.19 28.92
N THR A 11 -1.83 29.66 30.07
CA THR A 11 -2.17 28.25 30.28
C THR A 11 -3.45 27.82 29.57
N TYR A 12 -4.47 28.67 29.46
CA TYR A 12 -5.64 28.39 28.63
C TYR A 12 -5.31 28.43 27.14
N LEU A 13 -4.40 29.33 26.73
CA LEU A 13 -3.93 29.39 25.34
C LEU A 13 -3.18 28.11 24.95
N TYR A 14 -2.34 27.56 25.84
CA TYR A 14 -1.66 26.29 25.60
C TYR A 14 -2.63 25.11 25.51
N GLU A 15 -3.63 25.01 26.39
CA GLU A 15 -4.58 23.88 26.37
C GLU A 15 -5.48 23.90 25.13
N ASN A 16 -6.01 25.06 24.74
CA ASN A 16 -6.81 25.20 23.51
C ASN A 16 -5.97 24.97 22.24
N ALA A 17 -4.68 25.36 22.26
CA ALA A 17 -3.76 25.09 21.16
C ALA A 17 -3.41 23.60 21.06
N GLN A 18 -3.21 22.92 22.20
CA GLN A 18 -2.98 21.47 22.26
C GLN A 18 -4.22 20.68 21.83
N GLU A 19 -5.42 21.08 22.26
CA GLU A 19 -6.69 20.49 21.83
C GLU A 19 -6.91 20.67 20.31
N LYS A 20 -6.64 21.87 19.77
CA LYS A 20 -6.65 22.10 18.31
C LYS A 20 -5.60 21.30 17.57
N LEU A 21 -4.42 21.07 18.14
CA LEU A 21 -3.39 20.22 17.53
C LEU A 21 -3.81 18.75 17.52
N TYR A 22 -4.41 18.27 18.62
CA TYR A 22 -4.82 16.87 18.77
C TYR A 22 -6.00 16.48 17.87
N HIS A 23 -6.92 17.42 17.62
CA HIS A 23 -8.06 17.18 16.71
C HIS A 23 -7.72 17.24 15.22
N VAL A 24 -6.53 17.73 14.83
CA VAL A 24 -6.10 17.79 13.42
C VAL A 24 -5.38 16.51 12.98
N GLU A 25 -4.87 15.71 13.92
CA GLU A 25 -3.99 14.57 13.63
C GLU A 25 -4.71 13.24 13.32
N SER A 26 -6.02 13.11 13.61
CA SER A 26 -6.73 11.82 13.42
C SER A 26 -7.30 11.60 12.01
N HIS A 27 -7.02 12.49 11.06
CA HIS A 27 -7.71 12.57 9.76
C HIS A 27 -7.04 11.77 8.62
N GLY A 28 -6.47 10.59 8.91
CA GLY A 28 -5.76 9.78 7.90
C GLY A 28 -6.36 8.40 7.58
N THR A 29 -7.18 7.84 8.47
CA THR A 29 -7.54 6.41 8.38
C THR A 29 -8.68 6.12 7.40
N SER A 30 -9.63 7.04 7.23
CA SER A 30 -10.84 6.82 6.42
C SER A 30 -10.54 6.63 4.92
N GLU A 31 -9.54 7.33 4.40
CA GLU A 31 -9.14 7.18 3.01
C GLU A 31 -8.53 5.80 2.75
N ILE A 32 -7.67 5.32 3.66
CA ILE A 32 -6.99 4.02 3.54
C ILE A 32 -8.01 2.90 3.41
N TRP A 33 -9.03 2.92 4.26
CA TRP A 33 -10.12 1.94 4.23
C TRP A 33 -10.94 1.99 2.95
N ARG A 34 -11.21 3.17 2.40
CA ARG A 34 -11.95 3.31 1.13
C ARG A 34 -11.24 2.59 -0.01
N THR A 35 -9.92 2.73 -0.10
CA THR A 35 -9.17 2.11 -1.20
C THR A 35 -8.82 0.67 -0.95
N PHE A 36 -8.60 0.27 0.31
CA PHE A 36 -8.53 -1.14 0.64
C PHE A 36 -9.74 -1.90 0.09
N TRP A 37 -10.95 -1.35 0.25
CA TRP A 37 -12.17 -1.93 -0.30
C TRP A 37 -12.26 -1.90 -1.82
N ILE A 38 -11.88 -0.80 -2.47
CA ILE A 38 -11.85 -0.72 -3.96
C ILE A 38 -10.86 -1.73 -4.55
N LEU A 39 -9.67 -1.83 -3.95
CA LEU A 39 -8.62 -2.75 -4.40
C LEU A 39 -8.98 -4.21 -4.10
N THR A 40 -9.66 -4.47 -2.99
CA THR A 40 -10.22 -5.79 -2.68
C THR A 40 -11.28 -6.18 -3.69
N ALA A 41 -12.22 -5.26 -4.01
CA ALA A 41 -13.28 -5.52 -4.97
C ALA A 41 -12.73 -5.87 -6.37
N ILE A 42 -11.78 -5.09 -6.89
CA ILE A 42 -11.17 -5.41 -8.20
C ILE A 42 -10.41 -6.73 -8.17
N THR A 43 -9.79 -7.09 -7.05
CA THR A 43 -9.09 -8.38 -6.88
C THR A 43 -10.06 -9.56 -6.83
N VAL A 44 -11.16 -9.43 -6.11
CA VAL A 44 -12.23 -10.46 -6.06
C VAL A 44 -12.83 -10.66 -7.45
N VAL A 45 -13.11 -9.58 -8.18
CA VAL A 45 -13.60 -9.65 -9.56
C VAL A 45 -12.62 -10.38 -10.47
N ASP A 46 -11.32 -10.13 -10.32
CA ASP A 46 -10.27 -10.79 -11.09
C ASP A 46 -10.22 -12.31 -10.85
N ILE A 47 -10.33 -12.73 -9.59
CA ILE A 47 -10.39 -14.16 -9.22
C ILE A 47 -11.63 -14.82 -9.82
N ILE A 48 -12.80 -14.16 -9.75
CA ILE A 48 -14.02 -14.68 -10.34
C ILE A 48 -13.88 -14.82 -11.86
N LEU A 49 -13.34 -13.79 -12.54
CA LEU A 49 -13.04 -13.84 -13.97
C LEU A 49 -12.09 -14.98 -14.34
N TYR A 50 -11.13 -15.30 -13.47
CA TYR A 50 -10.19 -16.40 -13.67
C TYR A 50 -10.87 -17.77 -13.68
N PHE A 51 -11.84 -17.99 -12.79
CA PHE A 51 -12.59 -19.25 -12.73
C PHE A 51 -13.64 -19.37 -13.85
N VAL A 52 -14.20 -18.25 -14.32
CA VAL A 52 -15.27 -18.25 -15.33
C VAL A 52 -14.72 -18.35 -16.76
N LEU A 53 -13.59 -17.71 -17.06
CA LEU A 53 -13.06 -17.66 -18.42
C LEU A 53 -12.16 -18.86 -18.74
N PRO A 54 -12.41 -19.62 -19.83
CA PRO A 54 -11.53 -20.70 -20.26
C PRO A 54 -10.16 -20.18 -20.69
N ALA A 55 -9.14 -21.03 -20.57
CA ALA A 55 -7.77 -20.70 -20.91
C ALA A 55 -7.64 -20.33 -22.40
N SER A 56 -7.51 -19.04 -22.67
CA SER A 56 -7.38 -18.48 -24.01
C SER A 56 -6.37 -17.33 -24.00
N MET A 57 -5.77 -17.05 -25.15
CA MET A 57 -4.78 -15.96 -25.31
C MET A 57 -5.37 -14.59 -24.90
N GLY A 58 -6.65 -14.36 -25.19
CA GLY A 58 -7.36 -13.14 -24.80
C GLY A 58 -7.50 -12.98 -23.28
N ARG A 59 -7.64 -14.08 -22.54
CA ARG A 59 -7.69 -14.08 -21.07
C ARG A 59 -6.36 -13.62 -20.47
N ASN A 60 -5.23 -14.05 -21.03
CA ASN A 60 -3.91 -13.64 -20.55
C ASN A 60 -3.67 -12.14 -20.73
N ILE A 61 -4.05 -11.59 -21.88
CA ILE A 61 -3.93 -10.16 -22.16
C ILE A 61 -4.84 -9.33 -21.23
N LEU A 62 -6.07 -9.79 -21.01
CA LEU A 62 -7.01 -9.17 -20.07
C LEU A 62 -6.40 -9.13 -18.66
N PHE A 63 -5.82 -10.22 -18.18
CA PHE A 63 -5.21 -10.27 -16.85
C PHE A 63 -3.98 -9.38 -16.70
N ILE A 64 -3.13 -9.30 -17.73
CA ILE A 64 -2.00 -8.38 -17.74
C ILE A 64 -2.50 -6.93 -17.67
N GLY A 65 -3.52 -6.58 -18.47
CA GLY A 65 -4.12 -5.25 -18.47
C GLY A 65 -4.79 -4.90 -17.14
N LEU A 66 -5.61 -5.80 -16.60
CA LEU A 66 -6.24 -5.65 -15.28
C LEU A 66 -5.17 -5.49 -14.20
N GLY A 67 -4.10 -6.28 -14.23
CA GLY A 67 -2.95 -6.20 -13.33
C GLY A 67 -2.27 -4.82 -13.32
N LEU A 68 -2.05 -4.23 -14.50
CA LEU A 68 -1.52 -2.87 -14.63
C LEU A 68 -2.45 -1.83 -14.01
N VAL A 69 -3.77 -1.95 -14.20
CA VAL A 69 -4.75 -1.06 -13.57
C VAL A 69 -4.66 -1.13 -12.05
N LYS A 70 -4.53 -2.33 -11.47
CA LYS A 70 -4.36 -2.48 -10.01
C LYS A 70 -3.07 -1.81 -9.53
N ALA A 71 -1.97 -1.97 -10.27
CA ALA A 71 -0.70 -1.33 -9.94
C ALA A 71 -0.80 0.21 -9.95
N VAL A 72 -1.46 0.79 -10.96
CA VAL A 72 -1.70 2.25 -11.04
C VAL A 72 -2.62 2.72 -9.91
N LEU A 73 -3.67 1.96 -9.57
CA LEU A 73 -4.58 2.29 -8.46
C LEU A 73 -3.87 2.23 -7.10
N ILE A 74 -2.98 1.24 -6.88
CA ILE A 74 -2.12 1.15 -5.69
C ILE A 74 -1.24 2.40 -5.60
N VAL A 75 -0.49 2.70 -6.66
CA VAL A 75 0.45 3.84 -6.69
C VAL A 75 -0.28 5.17 -6.52
N GLY A 76 -1.34 5.40 -7.30
CA GLY A 76 -2.12 6.64 -7.30
C GLY A 76 -2.82 6.90 -5.98
N PHE A 77 -3.31 5.86 -5.30
CA PHE A 77 -3.94 6.03 -4.00
C PHE A 77 -2.93 6.36 -2.90
N PHE A 78 -1.80 5.67 -2.85
CA PHE A 78 -0.70 6.09 -1.98
C PHE A 78 -0.16 7.48 -2.38
N MET A 79 -0.41 7.95 -3.61
CA MET A 79 0.00 9.27 -4.12
C MET A 79 -0.89 10.44 -3.68
N HIS A 80 -2.02 10.21 -3.01
CA HIS A 80 -2.82 11.32 -2.45
C HIS A 80 -2.43 11.64 -0.98
N LEU A 81 -2.02 10.65 -0.18
CA LEU A 81 -1.81 10.81 1.28
C LEU A 81 -0.39 11.13 1.80
N LYS A 82 0.69 10.76 1.11
CA LYS A 82 2.07 11.07 1.49
C LYS A 82 2.40 12.60 1.51
N HIS A 83 2.53 13.25 2.65
CA HIS A 83 3.59 14.29 2.73
C HIS A 83 4.97 13.65 3.02
N GLU A 84 4.99 12.31 3.19
CA GLU A 84 6.15 11.53 3.64
C GLU A 84 6.61 10.50 2.59
N ARG A 85 6.64 10.95 1.33
CA ARG A 85 6.48 10.17 0.08
C ARG A 85 7.49 9.02 -0.20
N THR A 86 8.57 8.86 0.54
CA THR A 86 9.64 7.92 0.16
C THR A 86 9.51 6.54 0.82
N SER A 87 9.10 6.48 2.08
CA SER A 87 9.05 5.23 2.86
C SER A 87 8.07 4.20 2.27
N LEU A 88 6.90 4.67 1.82
CA LEU A 88 5.82 3.80 1.40
C LEU A 88 6.06 3.15 0.02
N ILE A 89 6.68 3.89 -0.91
CA ILE A 89 7.11 3.31 -2.20
C ILE A 89 8.25 2.31 -1.96
N LEU A 90 9.21 2.67 -1.11
CA LEU A 90 10.32 1.78 -0.76
C LEU A 90 9.80 0.46 -0.16
N SER A 91 8.77 0.50 0.69
CA SER A 91 8.14 -0.68 1.28
C SER A 91 7.52 -1.64 0.27
N VAL A 92 7.15 -1.20 -0.93
CA VAL A 92 6.57 -2.07 -1.98
C VAL A 92 7.64 -2.47 -2.99
N VAL A 93 8.50 -1.52 -3.39
CA VAL A 93 9.54 -1.74 -4.40
C VAL A 93 10.64 -2.65 -3.88
N VAL A 94 11.07 -2.49 -2.62
CA VAL A 94 12.14 -3.32 -2.02
C VAL A 94 11.80 -4.81 -2.02
N PRO A 95 10.66 -5.28 -1.46
CA PRO A 95 10.34 -6.70 -1.50
C PRO A 95 10.13 -7.23 -2.93
N THR A 96 9.58 -6.41 -3.83
CA THR A 96 9.39 -6.81 -5.24
C THR A 96 10.74 -7.01 -5.96
N MET A 97 11.66 -6.06 -5.82
CA MET A 97 13.02 -6.16 -6.37
C MET A 97 13.79 -7.33 -5.76
N PHE A 98 13.63 -7.56 -4.46
CA PHE A 98 14.27 -8.67 -3.77
C PHE A 98 13.82 -10.03 -4.33
N ILE A 99 12.52 -10.21 -4.61
CA ILE A 99 11.99 -11.43 -5.22
C ILE A 99 12.56 -11.63 -6.63
N VAL A 100 12.55 -10.60 -7.48
CA VAL A 100 13.08 -10.70 -8.86
C VAL A 100 14.57 -11.03 -8.86
N PHE A 101 15.34 -10.37 -8.00
CA PHE A 101 16.76 -10.66 -7.81
C PHE A 101 16.98 -12.12 -7.36
N PHE A 102 16.23 -12.58 -6.36
CA PHE A 102 16.36 -13.93 -5.83
C PHE A 102 16.04 -15.02 -6.86
N VAL A 103 14.98 -14.82 -7.65
CA VAL A 103 14.62 -15.74 -8.75
C VAL A 103 15.72 -15.80 -9.81
N ALA A 104 16.27 -14.64 -10.22
CA ALA A 104 17.36 -14.60 -11.19
C ALA A 104 18.61 -15.31 -10.67
N TRP A 105 18.95 -15.12 -9.39
CA TRP A 105 20.07 -15.78 -8.75
C TRP A 105 19.91 -17.31 -8.68
N MET A 106 18.73 -17.79 -8.27
CA MET A 106 18.41 -19.22 -8.27
C MET A 106 18.45 -19.82 -9.68
N LEU A 107 18.01 -19.08 -10.70
CA LEU A 107 18.13 -19.54 -12.09
C LEU A 107 19.59 -19.67 -12.52
N TYR A 108 20.45 -18.73 -12.12
CA TYR A 108 21.88 -18.78 -12.42
C TYR A 108 22.55 -19.98 -11.74
N GLU A 109 22.29 -20.20 -10.45
CA GLU A 109 22.80 -21.35 -9.71
C GLU A 109 22.27 -22.69 -10.27
N GLY A 110 20.98 -22.76 -10.63
CA GLY A 110 20.38 -23.94 -11.25
C GLY A 110 21.01 -24.29 -12.60
N ASN A 111 21.30 -23.28 -13.43
CA ASN A 111 22.01 -23.49 -14.71
C ASN A 111 23.45 -23.97 -14.52
N PHE A 112 24.13 -23.45 -13.49
CA PHE A 112 25.45 -23.95 -13.08
C PHE A 112 25.34 -25.45 -12.77
N TRP A 113 24.52 -25.86 -11.80
CA TRP A 113 24.35 -27.28 -11.43
C TRP A 113 23.98 -28.20 -12.60
N SER A 114 23.13 -27.74 -13.52
CA SER A 114 22.77 -28.51 -14.73
C SER A 114 23.96 -28.77 -15.66
N THR A 115 24.93 -27.85 -15.72
CA THR A 115 26.12 -27.98 -16.57
C THR A 115 27.21 -28.82 -15.90
N PHE A 116 27.30 -28.84 -14.57
CA PHE A 116 28.25 -29.69 -13.83
C PHE A 116 27.81 -31.16 -13.74
N ASN A 117 26.51 -31.44 -13.84
CA ASN A 117 25.95 -32.79 -13.76
C ASN A 117 25.69 -33.44 -15.15
N SER A 118 26.15 -32.82 -16.23
CA SER A 118 26.19 -33.36 -17.60
C SER A 118 27.63 -33.59 -18.03
#